data_AF-A0A8H7YDI7-F1
#
_entry.id   AF-A0A8H7YDI7-F1
#
_cell.length_a   1.000
_cell.length_b   1.000
_cell.length_c   1.000
_cell.angle_alpha   90.00
_cell.angle_beta   90.00
_cell.angle_gamma   90.00
#
_symmetry.space_group_name_H-M   'P 1'
#
loop_
_entity.id
_entity.type
_entity.pdbx_description
1 polymer ?
#
loop_
_entity_poly.entity_id
_entity_poly.type
_entity_poly.pdbx_seq_one_letter_code
_entity_poly.pdbx_strand_id
1 'polypeptide(L)'
;MQLGELGVDRTIVLDPTTHENEISKPPAEEGWIDTARGKRELRRIPYLAHMRNKSLEPLEKLVRAGRTFDKIIFLNDVIFSMADIITLLNTRSGSYAATCSLDFAKPGLFYDTFALRDWKGSAAFSQRYPYFSARRSRNALLAGKAIPVQSCWNGIAIFDAAPFQTTQTPLRFRAIPDSLAKYHLEGSECCLIHYDNPLSASKGVWLNPNVRVGYNLVAYESAARGWPSTRDAVLVGWWKGFLASLLDLPWRPRAIEARFRAWEKEEDDDTTSSSSSIQGKKRGRRRRRRRRSGKNGELWLPCLIDEMQVIVYNGWAHV
;
A
#
# COMPACT_ATOMS: atom_id res chain seq x y z
N MET A 1 21.06 -1.96 -20.83
CA MET A 1 22.45 -2.32 -20.47
C MET A 1 23.32 -1.09 -20.15
N GLN A 2 22.77 0.13 -20.07
CA GLN A 2 23.53 1.38 -19.98
C GLN A 2 23.92 1.84 -18.55
N LEU A 3 23.17 1.47 -17.50
CA LEU A 3 23.48 1.95 -16.13
C LEU A 3 24.86 1.46 -15.62
N GLY A 4 25.24 0.22 -15.96
CA GLY A 4 26.55 -0.31 -15.57
C GLY A 4 27.70 0.38 -16.31
N GLU A 5 27.50 0.78 -17.57
CA GLU A 5 28.49 1.55 -18.34
C GLU A 5 28.71 2.95 -17.74
N LEU A 6 27.68 3.51 -17.09
CA LEU A 6 27.73 4.77 -16.36
C LEU A 6 28.29 4.62 -14.93
N GLY A 7 28.77 3.43 -14.55
CA GLY A 7 29.32 3.17 -13.21
C GLY A 7 28.29 3.08 -12.09
N VAL A 8 27.00 2.92 -12.42
CA VAL A 8 25.94 2.74 -11.42
C VAL A 8 25.88 1.26 -11.02
N ASP A 9 26.12 1.00 -9.72
CA ASP A 9 25.98 -0.32 -9.12
C ASP A 9 24.58 -0.89 -9.43
N ARG A 10 24.53 -2.12 -9.95
CA ARG A 10 23.27 -2.78 -10.29
C ARG A 10 23.26 -4.25 -9.90
N THR A 11 22.10 -4.72 -9.49
CA THR A 11 21.82 -6.14 -9.30
C THR A 11 20.56 -6.47 -10.08
N ILE A 12 20.60 -7.53 -10.90
CA ILE A 12 19.42 -8.06 -11.59
C ILE A 12 19.07 -9.37 -10.91
N VAL A 13 17.87 -9.43 -10.32
CA VAL A 13 17.31 -10.66 -9.75
C VAL A 13 16.19 -11.12 -10.66
N LEU A 14 16.38 -12.24 -11.35
CA LEU A 14 15.33 -12.93 -12.09
C LEU A 14 14.90 -14.13 -11.27
N ASP A 15 13.64 -14.17 -10.86
CA ASP A 15 13.07 -15.36 -10.23
C ASP A 15 12.61 -16.33 -11.33
N PRO A 16 13.19 -17.53 -11.45
CA PRO A 16 12.76 -18.50 -12.44
C PRO A 16 11.42 -19.16 -12.08
N THR A 17 10.94 -18.95 -10.86
CA THR A 17 9.72 -19.60 -10.35
C THR A 17 8.49 -18.96 -11.00
N THR A 18 7.70 -19.76 -11.71
CA THR A 18 6.43 -19.30 -12.30
C THR A 18 5.30 -19.36 -11.27
N HIS A 19 4.17 -18.70 -11.56
CA HIS A 19 2.96 -18.88 -10.75
C HIS A 19 2.51 -20.35 -10.69
N GLU A 20 2.68 -21.12 -11.76
CA GLU A 20 2.41 -22.56 -11.78
C GLU A 20 3.31 -23.32 -10.80
N ASN A 21 4.60 -22.96 -10.74
CA ASN A 21 5.51 -23.55 -9.76
C ASN A 21 5.13 -23.17 -8.32
N GLU A 22 4.61 -21.95 -8.08
CA GLU A 22 4.18 -21.53 -6.74
C GLU A 22 2.91 -22.25 -6.28
N ILE A 23 1.89 -22.36 -7.15
CA ILE A 23 0.61 -23.00 -6.79
C ILE A 23 0.69 -24.53 -6.74
N SER A 24 1.72 -25.14 -7.36
CA SER A 24 1.95 -26.60 -7.32
C SER A 24 2.74 -27.06 -6.10
N LYS A 25 3.36 -26.14 -5.34
CA LYS A 25 4.00 -26.48 -4.06
C LYS A 25 2.94 -26.99 -3.08
N PRO A 26 3.30 -27.93 -2.19
CA PRO A 26 2.45 -28.27 -1.05
C PRO A 26 2.05 -27.00 -0.29
N PRO A 27 0.76 -26.83 0.09
CA PRO A 27 0.34 -25.65 0.83
C PRO A 27 1.18 -25.45 2.09
N ALA A 28 1.78 -24.28 2.21
CA ALA A 28 2.54 -23.91 3.39
C ALA A 28 1.61 -23.64 4.59
N GLU A 29 2.20 -23.55 5.78
CA GLU A 29 1.48 -23.15 6.99
C GLU A 29 0.91 -21.74 6.88
N GLU A 30 1.65 -20.83 6.23
CA GLU A 30 1.26 -19.43 6.05
C GLU A 30 1.07 -19.05 4.58
N GLY A 31 0.20 -18.08 4.31
CA GLY A 31 -0.04 -17.50 2.99
C GLY A 31 -1.02 -18.28 2.11
N TRP A 32 -1.70 -19.28 2.65
CA TRP A 32 -2.69 -20.10 1.96
C TRP A 32 -4.05 -20.00 2.64
N ILE A 33 -5.14 -20.11 1.85
CA ILE A 33 -6.50 -20.03 2.36
C ILE A 33 -7.42 -21.05 1.70
N ASP A 34 -8.36 -21.59 2.47
CA ASP A 34 -9.44 -22.42 1.95
C ASP A 34 -10.51 -21.52 1.34
N THR A 35 -10.80 -21.71 0.05
CA THR A 35 -11.78 -20.89 -0.68
C THR A 35 -13.13 -21.59 -0.77
N ALA A 36 -14.17 -20.82 -1.11
CA ALA A 36 -15.51 -21.36 -1.38
C ALA A 36 -15.54 -22.39 -2.52
N ARG A 37 -14.46 -22.49 -3.32
CA ARG A 37 -14.27 -23.52 -4.35
C ARG A 37 -13.87 -24.89 -3.79
N GLY A 38 -13.73 -25.03 -2.47
CA GLY A 38 -13.30 -26.26 -1.82
C GLY A 38 -11.82 -26.58 -2.05
N LYS A 39 -11.00 -25.56 -2.34
CA LYS A 39 -9.56 -25.69 -2.60
C LYS A 39 -8.77 -24.83 -1.62
N ARG A 40 -7.58 -25.32 -1.24
CA ARG A 40 -6.58 -24.52 -0.53
C ARG A 40 -5.71 -23.81 -1.54
N GLU A 41 -5.75 -22.49 -1.57
CA GLU A 41 -5.19 -21.66 -2.64
C GLU A 41 -4.20 -20.62 -2.08
N LEU A 42 -3.15 -20.35 -2.84
CA LEU A 42 -2.10 -19.40 -2.46
C LEU A 42 -2.66 -17.97 -2.53
N ARG A 43 -2.58 -17.23 -1.42
CA ARG A 43 -3.02 -15.85 -1.34
C ARG A 43 -2.08 -14.92 -2.12
N ARG A 44 -2.67 -13.97 -2.85
CA ARG A 44 -1.93 -13.03 -3.71
C ARG A 44 -1.05 -12.06 -2.90
N ILE A 45 -1.58 -11.46 -1.83
CA ILE A 45 -0.86 -10.41 -1.11
C ILE A 45 0.38 -10.93 -0.37
N PRO A 46 0.34 -12.08 0.35
CA PRO A 46 1.56 -12.67 0.91
C PRO A 46 2.65 -12.92 -0.15
N TYR A 47 2.25 -13.42 -1.33
CA TYR A 47 3.16 -13.60 -2.46
C TYR A 47 3.78 -12.27 -2.93
N LEU A 48 2.97 -11.21 -3.14
CA LEU A 48 3.48 -9.89 -3.54
C LEU A 48 4.40 -9.26 -2.49
N ALA A 49 4.05 -9.37 -1.20
CA ALA A 49 4.88 -8.89 -0.11
C ALA A 49 6.24 -9.60 -0.09
N HIS A 50 6.26 -10.92 -0.30
CA HIS A 50 7.50 -11.69 -0.43
C HIS A 50 8.35 -11.19 -1.59
N MET A 51 7.77 -11.03 -2.79
CA MET A 51 8.50 -10.57 -3.97
C MET A 51 9.08 -9.15 -3.80
N ARG A 52 8.36 -8.24 -3.14
CA ARG A 52 8.87 -6.90 -2.81
C ARG A 52 9.98 -6.91 -1.77
N ASN A 53 9.92 -7.83 -0.80
CA ASN A 53 11.01 -7.98 0.17
C ASN A 53 12.25 -8.59 -0.48
N LYS A 54 12.09 -9.53 -1.41
CA LYS A 54 13.19 -10.10 -2.20
C LYS A 54 13.94 -9.03 -2.98
N SER A 55 13.25 -8.02 -3.53
CA SER A 55 13.91 -6.90 -4.21
C SER A 55 14.71 -5.97 -3.28
N LEU A 56 14.50 -6.06 -1.95
CA LEU A 56 15.26 -5.33 -0.94
C LEU A 56 16.52 -6.07 -0.45
N GLU A 57 16.71 -7.34 -0.78
CA GLU A 57 17.90 -8.10 -0.35
C GLU A 57 19.23 -7.46 -0.78
N PRO A 58 19.39 -6.88 -2.00
CA PRO A 58 20.62 -6.19 -2.36
C PRO A 58 20.89 -4.97 -1.47
N LEU A 59 19.85 -4.22 -1.10
CA LEU A 59 19.97 -3.10 -0.16
C LEU A 59 20.52 -3.59 1.19
N GLU A 60 19.98 -4.70 1.72
CA GLU A 60 20.46 -5.25 2.99
C GLU A 60 21.93 -5.64 2.97
N LYS A 61 22.40 -6.25 1.87
CA LYS A 61 23.81 -6.63 1.71
C LYS A 61 24.71 -5.38 1.70
N LEU A 62 24.29 -4.34 1.00
CA LEU A 62 25.03 -3.07 0.93
C LEU A 62 25.05 -2.35 2.29
N VAL A 63 23.94 -2.38 3.03
CA VAL A 63 23.85 -1.82 4.40
C VAL A 63 24.75 -2.58 5.37
N ARG A 64 24.77 -3.92 5.31
CA ARG A 64 25.69 -4.74 6.10
C ARG A 64 27.15 -4.47 5.76
N ALA A 65 27.45 -4.11 4.51
CA ALA A 65 28.77 -3.67 4.07
C ALA A 65 29.10 -2.20 4.41
N GLY A 66 28.25 -1.53 5.21
CA GLY A 66 28.48 -0.16 5.68
C GLY A 66 28.03 0.95 4.74
N ARG A 67 27.30 0.65 3.66
CA ARG A 67 26.70 1.68 2.78
C ARG A 67 25.33 2.11 3.29
N THR A 68 25.01 3.39 3.14
CA THR A 68 23.70 3.93 3.51
C THR A 68 23.09 4.71 2.37
N PHE A 69 21.75 4.73 2.32
CA PHE A 69 20.98 5.45 1.31
C PHE A 69 20.01 6.43 1.98
N ASP A 70 19.70 7.53 1.31
CA ASP A 70 18.74 8.54 1.81
C ASP A 70 17.30 8.27 1.37
N LYS A 71 17.14 7.65 0.20
CA LYS A 71 15.85 7.41 -0.46
C LYS A 71 15.84 6.05 -1.16
N ILE A 72 14.67 5.41 -1.17
CA ILE A 72 14.39 4.21 -1.96
C ILE A 72 13.28 4.56 -2.94
N ILE A 73 13.48 4.29 -4.23
CA ILE A 73 12.48 4.52 -5.28
C ILE A 73 12.00 3.16 -5.75
N PHE A 74 10.71 2.90 -5.59
CA PHE A 74 10.03 1.76 -6.20
C PHE A 74 9.34 2.21 -7.49
N LEU A 75 9.60 1.49 -8.56
CA LEU A 75 9.04 1.73 -9.89
C LEU A 75 8.21 0.52 -10.32
N ASN A 76 6.96 0.75 -10.69
CA ASN A 76 6.16 -0.20 -11.44
C ASN A 76 6.51 -0.13 -12.95
N ASP A 77 5.76 -0.88 -13.75
CA ASP A 77 5.71 -0.92 -15.22
C ASP A 77 5.03 0.33 -15.83
N VAL A 78 5.43 1.52 -15.40
CA VAL A 78 4.89 2.80 -15.89
C VAL A 78 5.89 3.54 -16.77
N ILE A 79 5.37 4.36 -17.68
CA ILE A 79 6.14 5.34 -18.44
C ILE A 79 6.30 6.61 -17.59
N PHE A 80 7.53 7.09 -17.49
CA PHE A 80 7.92 8.29 -16.74
C PHE A 80 9.13 8.98 -17.39
N SER A 81 9.39 10.22 -16.98
CA SER A 81 10.56 11.01 -17.38
C SER A 81 11.51 11.28 -16.21
N MET A 82 12.73 11.75 -16.50
CA MET A 82 13.65 12.23 -15.46
C MET A 82 13.07 13.39 -14.65
N ALA A 83 12.32 14.29 -15.30
CA ALA A 83 11.65 15.40 -14.63
C ALA A 83 10.60 14.92 -13.63
N ASP A 84 9.89 13.82 -13.94
CA ASP A 84 8.93 13.20 -13.03
C ASP A 84 9.62 12.71 -11.75
N ILE A 85 10.75 11.99 -11.88
CA ILE A 85 11.52 11.48 -10.73
C ILE A 85 12.09 12.63 -9.88
N ILE A 86 12.71 13.64 -10.50
CA ILE A 86 13.28 14.79 -9.79
C ILE A 86 12.18 15.58 -9.07
N THR A 87 11.03 15.79 -9.72
CA THR A 87 9.88 16.48 -9.11
C THR A 87 9.32 15.69 -7.94
N LEU A 88 9.24 14.36 -8.05
CA LEU A 88 8.76 13.50 -6.98
C LEU A 88 9.73 13.49 -5.79
N LEU A 89 11.03 13.36 -6.04
CA LEU A 89 12.07 13.44 -5.01
C LEU A 89 12.00 14.76 -4.22
N ASN A 90 11.76 15.86 -4.92
CA ASN A 90 11.65 17.21 -4.34
C ASN A 90 10.30 17.53 -3.71
N THR A 91 9.36 16.57 -3.64
CA THR A 91 8.09 16.77 -2.92
C THR A 91 8.39 17.24 -1.50
N ARG A 92 7.83 18.38 -1.07
CA ARG A 92 8.12 18.98 0.24
C ARG A 92 9.63 19.11 0.54
N SER A 93 10.43 19.47 -0.46
CA SER A 93 11.88 19.63 -0.35
C SER A 93 12.59 18.38 0.18
N GLY A 94 12.08 17.19 -0.17
CA GLY A 94 12.64 15.90 0.27
C GLY A 94 12.25 15.47 1.69
N SER A 95 11.43 16.26 2.41
CA SER A 95 11.00 15.99 3.78
C SER A 95 9.64 15.28 3.82
N TYR A 96 9.67 13.95 3.72
CA TYR A 96 8.50 13.06 3.81
C TYR A 96 8.91 11.68 4.32
N ALA A 97 7.95 10.90 4.81
CA ALA A 97 8.17 9.47 5.09
C ALA A 97 8.08 8.67 3.79
N ALA A 98 7.08 9.00 2.99
CA ALA A 98 6.90 8.48 1.64
C ALA A 98 6.19 9.50 0.74
N THR A 99 6.44 9.42 -0.55
CA THR A 99 5.71 10.18 -1.57
C THR A 99 5.46 9.35 -2.82
N CYS A 100 4.33 9.56 -3.50
CA CYS A 100 3.98 8.81 -4.70
C CYS A 100 3.52 9.71 -5.85
N SER A 101 3.68 9.24 -7.08
CA SER A 101 3.08 9.84 -8.27
C SER A 101 1.57 9.56 -8.37
N LEU A 102 0.89 10.11 -9.37
CA LEU A 102 -0.43 9.67 -9.82
C LEU A 102 -0.28 8.75 -11.04
N ASP A 103 -0.97 7.60 -11.06
CA ASP A 103 -0.93 6.66 -12.18
C ASP A 103 -2.25 6.54 -12.94
N PHE A 104 -2.14 6.36 -14.25
CA PHE A 104 -3.26 6.31 -15.17
C PHE A 104 -3.18 5.08 -16.07
N ALA A 105 -4.23 4.25 -16.05
CA ALA A 105 -4.37 3.14 -16.98
C ALA A 105 -4.87 3.60 -18.34
N LYS A 106 -5.73 4.63 -18.36
CA LYS A 106 -6.30 5.26 -19.55
C LYS A 106 -6.37 6.77 -19.34
N PRO A 107 -6.53 7.57 -20.40
CA PRO A 107 -6.72 9.01 -20.29
C PRO A 107 -7.80 9.39 -19.26
N GLY A 108 -7.42 10.14 -18.23
CA GLY A 108 -8.31 10.60 -17.16
C GLY A 108 -8.82 9.52 -16.19
N LEU A 109 -8.38 8.27 -16.33
CA LEU A 109 -8.78 7.16 -15.48
C LEU A 109 -7.62 6.77 -14.55
N PHE A 110 -7.69 7.29 -13.33
CA PHE A 110 -6.78 6.98 -12.24
C PHE A 110 -6.87 5.49 -11.89
N TYR A 111 -5.71 4.83 -11.76
CA TYR A 111 -5.63 3.39 -11.67
C TYR A 111 -5.63 2.88 -10.23
N ASP A 112 -4.60 3.21 -9.43
CA ASP A 112 -4.37 2.54 -8.15
C ASP A 112 -5.22 3.15 -7.01
N THR A 113 -6.45 2.63 -6.92
CA THR A 113 -7.39 2.86 -5.81
C THR A 113 -7.18 1.90 -4.64
N PHE A 114 -6.43 0.81 -4.84
CA PHE A 114 -6.30 -0.26 -3.85
C PHE A 114 -5.37 0.16 -2.71
N ALA A 115 -4.21 0.76 -3.01
CA ALA A 115 -3.26 1.23 -2.00
C ALA A 115 -3.57 2.64 -1.48
N LEU A 116 -4.25 3.48 -2.27
CA LEU A 116 -4.50 4.89 -1.94
C LEU A 116 -5.53 5.03 -0.82
N ARG A 117 -5.14 5.67 0.29
CA ARG A 117 -6.04 6.10 1.36
C ARG A 117 -5.87 7.58 1.63
N ASP A 118 -6.97 8.33 1.57
CA ASP A 118 -6.96 9.77 1.76
C ASP A 118 -6.56 10.17 3.20
N TRP A 119 -6.55 11.47 3.51
CA TRP A 119 -6.14 11.95 4.83
C TRP A 119 -6.95 11.35 6.00
N LYS A 120 -8.21 10.94 5.76
CA LYS A 120 -9.05 10.27 6.77
C LYS A 120 -8.90 8.75 6.77
N GLY A 121 -8.15 8.18 5.84
CA GLY A 121 -8.04 6.74 5.67
C GLY A 121 -9.18 6.17 4.82
N SER A 122 -9.89 7.00 4.06
CA SER A 122 -10.92 6.54 3.13
C SER A 122 -10.29 6.10 1.81
N ALA A 123 -10.89 5.09 1.17
CA ALA A 123 -10.50 4.69 -0.18
C ALA A 123 -10.69 5.86 -1.16
N ALA A 124 -10.06 5.75 -2.34
CA ALA A 124 -10.27 6.71 -3.42
C ALA A 124 -11.78 6.89 -3.69
N PHE A 125 -12.25 8.13 -3.68
CA PHE A 125 -13.66 8.45 -3.91
C PHE A 125 -14.09 8.13 -5.34
N SER A 126 -13.19 8.33 -6.31
CA SER A 126 -13.44 8.03 -7.70
C SER A 126 -12.13 7.78 -8.45
N GLN A 127 -12.21 6.97 -9.50
CA GLN A 127 -11.14 6.84 -10.52
C GLN A 127 -11.10 8.05 -11.47
N ARG A 128 -12.11 8.92 -11.45
CA ARG A 128 -12.12 10.18 -12.19
C ARG A 128 -11.98 11.34 -11.22
N TYR A 129 -11.51 12.46 -11.74
CA TYR A 129 -11.40 13.66 -10.95
C TYR A 129 -12.79 14.09 -10.39
N PRO A 130 -12.92 14.45 -9.10
CA PRO A 130 -11.88 14.46 -8.05
C PRO A 130 -11.71 13.10 -7.37
N TYR A 131 -10.45 12.69 -7.14
CA TYR A 131 -10.12 11.36 -6.58
C TYR A 131 -10.39 11.24 -5.07
N PHE A 132 -10.51 12.38 -4.37
CA PHE A 132 -10.60 12.44 -2.90
C PHE A 132 -11.88 13.10 -2.42
N SER A 133 -12.44 12.53 -1.36
CA SER A 133 -13.56 13.11 -0.61
C SER A 133 -13.12 13.82 0.67
N ALA A 134 -12.02 13.44 1.32
CA ALA A 134 -11.49 14.21 2.45
C ALA A 134 -11.11 15.63 2.01
N ARG A 135 -11.68 16.63 2.69
CA ARG A 135 -11.46 18.06 2.39
C ARG A 135 -9.98 18.43 2.32
N ARG A 136 -9.15 17.89 3.23
CA ARG A 136 -7.72 18.21 3.26
C ARG A 136 -6.99 17.72 2.01
N SER A 137 -7.22 16.46 1.61
CA SER A 137 -6.61 15.88 0.42
C SER A 137 -7.16 16.54 -0.86
N ARG A 138 -8.48 16.74 -0.95
CA ARG A 138 -9.12 17.39 -2.11
C ARG A 138 -8.65 18.85 -2.30
N ASN A 139 -8.55 19.64 -1.24
CA ASN A 139 -8.12 21.02 -1.35
C ASN A 139 -6.66 21.13 -1.78
N ALA A 140 -5.79 20.22 -1.33
CA ALA A 140 -4.41 20.15 -1.80
C ALA A 140 -4.34 19.75 -3.29
N LEU A 141 -5.17 18.79 -3.71
CA LEU A 141 -5.31 18.39 -5.12
C LEU A 141 -5.74 19.59 -5.99
N LEU A 142 -6.80 20.29 -5.59
CA LEU A 142 -7.31 21.49 -6.29
C LEU A 142 -6.24 22.60 -6.39
N ALA A 143 -5.37 22.72 -5.39
CA ALA A 143 -4.31 23.72 -5.36
C ALA A 143 -3.03 23.27 -6.09
N GLY A 144 -2.97 22.07 -6.66
CA GLY A 144 -1.76 21.52 -7.28
C GLY A 144 -0.60 21.31 -6.29
N LYS A 145 -0.91 21.20 -4.99
CA LYS A 145 0.08 21.04 -3.91
C LYS A 145 0.21 19.58 -3.51
N ALA A 146 1.32 19.23 -2.85
CA ALA A 146 1.51 17.90 -2.25
C ALA A 146 0.29 17.53 -1.38
N ILE A 147 -0.31 16.39 -1.68
CA ILE A 147 -1.60 15.96 -1.14
C ILE A 147 -1.32 15.07 0.07
N PRO A 148 -1.76 15.45 1.28
CA PRO A 148 -1.62 14.61 2.45
C PRO A 148 -2.56 13.41 2.34
N VAL A 149 -2.02 12.21 2.51
CA VAL A 149 -2.72 10.93 2.44
C VAL A 149 -2.23 10.03 3.58
N GLN A 150 -2.94 8.94 3.88
CA GLN A 150 -2.44 7.94 4.82
C GLN A 150 -1.61 6.85 4.12
N SER A 151 -1.87 6.58 2.84
CA SER A 151 -1.08 5.64 2.03
C SER A 151 -1.22 5.94 0.53
N CYS A 152 -0.20 5.58 -0.26
CA CYS A 152 -0.20 5.65 -1.73
C CYS A 152 0.82 4.68 -2.33
N TRP A 153 0.72 4.36 -3.62
CA TRP A 153 1.77 3.63 -4.35
C TRP A 153 1.86 4.11 -5.80
N ASN A 154 0.75 4.04 -6.54
CA ASN A 154 0.44 4.86 -7.71
C ASN A 154 1.56 4.99 -8.76
N GLY A 155 2.10 3.85 -9.20
CA GLY A 155 3.13 3.74 -10.24
C GLY A 155 4.56 3.96 -9.77
N ILE A 156 4.83 5.03 -9.03
CA ILE A 156 6.13 5.35 -8.45
C ILE A 156 5.95 5.75 -6.99
N ALA A 157 6.68 5.08 -6.09
CA ALA A 157 6.69 5.39 -4.67
C ALA A 157 8.13 5.60 -4.18
N ILE A 158 8.38 6.72 -3.53
CA ILE A 158 9.67 7.07 -2.94
C ILE A 158 9.53 7.09 -1.42
N PHE A 159 10.40 6.36 -0.73
CA PHE A 159 10.45 6.32 0.72
C PHE A 159 11.73 6.96 1.25
N ASP A 160 11.64 7.57 2.44
CA ASP A 160 12.81 7.74 3.28
C ASP A 160 13.41 6.36 3.57
N ALA A 161 14.69 6.18 3.30
CA ALA A 161 15.32 4.88 3.35
C ALA A 161 15.65 4.44 4.79
N ALA A 162 15.70 5.35 5.76
CA ALA A 162 16.16 5.04 7.12
C ALA A 162 15.40 3.87 7.77
N PRO A 163 14.05 3.78 7.70
CA PRO A 163 13.30 2.66 8.28
C PRO A 163 13.66 1.29 7.70
N PHE A 164 14.06 1.22 6.42
CA PHE A 164 14.37 -0.04 5.74
C PHE A 164 15.76 -0.59 6.07
N GLN A 165 16.62 0.26 6.65
CA GLN A 165 18.05 -0.01 6.87
C GLN A 165 18.39 -0.21 8.37
N THR A 166 17.39 -0.25 9.25
CA THR A 166 17.65 -0.47 10.70
C THR A 166 18.13 -1.90 10.97
N THR A 167 19.02 -2.07 11.94
CA THR A 167 19.65 -3.37 12.23
C THR A 167 18.77 -4.33 13.03
N GLN A 168 17.80 -3.81 13.79
CA GLN A 168 16.96 -4.63 14.68
C GLN A 168 15.68 -5.09 13.99
N THR A 169 14.91 -4.15 13.45
CA THR A 169 13.58 -4.41 12.87
C THR A 169 13.39 -3.51 11.66
N PRO A 170 14.01 -3.85 10.51
CA PRO A 170 13.87 -3.05 9.31
C PRO A 170 12.44 -3.12 8.78
N LEU A 171 11.96 -2.01 8.22
CA LEU A 171 10.65 -1.92 7.61
C LEU A 171 10.58 -2.85 6.39
N ARG A 172 9.57 -3.72 6.36
CA ARG A 172 9.37 -4.72 5.29
C ARG A 172 7.90 -4.80 4.91
N PHE A 173 7.64 -5.21 3.68
CA PHE A 173 6.27 -5.47 3.21
C PHE A 173 5.70 -6.69 3.93
N ARG A 174 4.42 -6.64 4.25
CA ARG A 174 3.68 -7.75 4.84
C ARG A 174 2.26 -7.81 4.28
N ALA A 175 1.62 -8.96 4.46
CA ALA A 175 0.19 -9.11 4.30
C ALA A 175 -0.52 -9.04 5.67
N ILE A 176 -1.84 -9.14 5.64
CA ILE A 176 -2.61 -9.43 6.86
C ILE A 176 -2.47 -10.91 7.24
N PRO A 177 -2.64 -11.27 8.53
CA PRO A 177 -2.60 -12.67 8.97
C PRO A 177 -3.63 -13.55 8.28
N ASP A 178 -3.32 -14.82 8.06
CA ASP A 178 -4.27 -15.78 7.49
C ASP A 178 -5.53 -15.94 8.34
N SER A 179 -5.42 -15.84 9.68
CA SER A 179 -6.58 -15.88 10.58
C SER A 179 -7.58 -14.76 10.30
N LEU A 180 -7.11 -13.57 9.91
CA LEU A 180 -7.98 -12.47 9.50
C LEU A 180 -8.51 -12.66 8.08
N ALA A 181 -7.70 -13.21 7.18
CA ALA A 181 -8.11 -13.45 5.79
C ALA A 181 -9.30 -14.42 5.69
N LYS A 182 -9.46 -15.36 6.64
CA LYS A 182 -10.64 -16.24 6.77
C LYS A 182 -11.96 -15.50 6.85
N TYR A 183 -11.95 -14.24 7.27
CA TYR A 183 -13.12 -13.37 7.32
C TYR A 183 -13.41 -12.68 5.97
N HIS A 184 -12.81 -13.15 4.88
CA HIS A 184 -12.90 -12.56 3.54
C HIS A 184 -12.52 -11.08 3.58
N LEU A 185 -11.36 -10.84 4.21
CA LEU A 185 -10.71 -9.56 4.27
C LEU A 185 -9.33 -9.69 3.63
N GLU A 186 -8.88 -8.63 2.98
CA GLU A 186 -7.53 -8.55 2.44
C GLU A 186 -7.02 -7.11 2.57
N GLY A 187 -5.70 -6.91 2.56
CA GLY A 187 -5.12 -5.58 2.66
C GLY A 187 -3.83 -5.46 1.87
N SER A 188 -3.75 -4.50 0.95
CA SER A 188 -2.57 -4.30 0.11
C SER A 188 -1.29 -4.09 0.94
N GLU A 189 -0.24 -4.82 0.61
CA GLU A 189 1.10 -4.64 1.17
C GLU A 189 1.63 -3.22 0.92
N CYS A 190 1.26 -2.62 -0.22
CA CYS A 190 1.60 -1.23 -0.57
C CYS A 190 0.85 -0.19 0.28
N CYS A 191 -0.29 -0.57 0.89
CA CYS A 191 -0.98 0.26 1.87
C CYS A 191 -0.37 0.06 3.27
N LEU A 192 -0.22 -1.20 3.68
CA LEU A 192 0.24 -1.60 5.03
C LEU A 192 1.63 -1.04 5.36
N ILE A 193 2.54 -0.97 4.39
CA ILE A 193 3.90 -0.46 4.57
C ILE A 193 3.92 0.97 5.14
N HIS A 194 2.92 1.81 4.83
CA HIS A 194 2.84 3.19 5.33
C HIS A 194 2.43 3.26 6.80
N TYR A 195 1.56 2.35 7.24
CA TYR A 195 1.14 2.27 8.64
C TYR A 195 2.19 1.62 9.53
N ASP A 196 3.03 0.75 8.95
CA ASP A 196 4.18 0.17 9.63
C ASP A 196 5.39 1.11 9.65
N ASN A 197 5.42 2.13 8.77
CA ASN A 197 6.52 3.08 8.70
C ASN A 197 6.49 4.05 9.90
N PRO A 198 7.50 4.01 10.80
CA PRO A 198 7.53 4.87 11.98
C PRO A 198 7.63 6.37 11.65
N LEU A 199 8.12 6.72 10.45
CA LEU A 199 8.23 8.11 10.02
C LEU A 199 6.92 8.69 9.51
N SER A 200 5.90 7.87 9.21
CA SER A 200 4.61 8.36 8.67
C SER A 200 3.94 9.35 9.61
N ALA A 201 4.03 9.14 10.93
CA ALA A 201 3.45 10.06 11.91
C ALA A 201 4.14 11.43 11.95
N SER A 202 5.47 11.49 11.77
CA SER A 202 6.26 12.71 11.91
C SER A 202 6.51 13.44 10.59
N LYS A 203 6.74 12.70 9.50
CA LYS A 203 7.05 13.26 8.17
C LYS A 203 5.89 13.17 7.18
N GLY A 204 4.90 12.30 7.42
CA GLY A 204 3.71 12.16 6.59
C GLY A 204 3.93 11.41 5.27
N VAL A 205 2.81 11.00 4.67
CA VAL A 205 2.74 10.41 3.32
C VAL A 205 2.09 11.40 2.37
N TRP A 206 2.70 11.58 1.19
CA TRP A 206 2.34 12.67 0.28
C TRP A 206 2.20 12.21 -1.16
N LEU A 207 1.01 12.34 -1.73
CA LEU A 207 0.82 12.15 -3.16
C LEU A 207 1.16 13.45 -3.90
N ASN A 208 2.02 13.41 -4.92
CA ASN A 208 2.40 14.61 -5.68
C ASN A 208 1.58 14.72 -6.98
N PRO A 209 0.61 15.63 -7.08
CA PRO A 209 -0.26 15.73 -8.25
C PRO A 209 0.45 16.21 -9.53
N ASN A 210 1.65 16.78 -9.39
CA ASN A 210 2.42 17.28 -10.52
C ASN A 210 3.23 16.17 -11.22
N VAL A 211 3.29 14.98 -10.62
CA VAL A 211 3.98 13.81 -11.18
C VAL A 211 2.93 12.80 -11.61
N ARG A 212 2.72 12.67 -12.92
CA ARG A 212 1.63 11.89 -13.50
C ARG A 212 2.21 10.88 -14.49
N VAL A 213 2.09 9.60 -14.17
CA VAL A 213 2.66 8.48 -14.91
C VAL A 213 1.56 7.64 -15.56
N GLY A 214 1.89 6.87 -16.58
CA GLY A 214 0.90 6.05 -17.29
C GLY A 214 1.42 4.68 -17.68
N TYR A 215 0.53 3.69 -17.69
CA TYR A 215 0.85 2.30 -18.09
C TYR A 215 1.01 2.12 -19.61
N ASN A 216 0.69 3.15 -20.39
CA ASN A 216 0.92 3.23 -21.82
C ASN A 216 1.12 4.68 -22.24
N LEU A 217 1.67 4.89 -23.44
CA LEU A 217 2.06 6.23 -23.91
C LEU A 217 0.86 7.18 -23.98
N VAL A 218 -0.29 6.67 -24.43
CA VAL A 218 -1.53 7.45 -24.53
C VAL A 218 -1.98 7.93 -23.16
N ALA A 219 -1.99 7.06 -22.15
CA ALA A 219 -2.32 7.42 -20.78
C ALA A 219 -1.31 8.39 -20.19
N TYR A 220 -0.01 8.18 -20.40
CA TYR A 220 1.06 9.06 -19.92
C TYR A 220 0.96 10.48 -20.51
N GLU A 221 0.89 10.59 -21.84
CA GLU A 221 0.78 11.90 -22.49
C GLU A 221 -0.52 12.61 -22.14
N SER A 222 -1.64 11.88 -22.09
CA SER A 222 -2.93 12.46 -21.70
C SER A 222 -2.94 12.89 -20.24
N ALA A 223 -2.28 12.15 -19.36
CA ALA A 223 -2.15 12.53 -17.96
C ALA A 223 -1.24 13.76 -17.79
N ALA A 224 -0.12 13.83 -18.50
CA ALA A 224 0.78 14.97 -18.50
C ALA A 224 0.11 16.25 -19.05
N ARG A 225 -0.71 16.12 -20.10
CA ARG A 225 -1.39 17.23 -20.79
C ARG A 225 -2.76 17.58 -20.22
N GLY A 226 -3.44 16.62 -19.58
CA GLY A 226 -4.81 16.75 -19.10
C GLY A 226 -4.88 16.98 -17.59
N TRP A 227 -4.88 18.24 -17.17
CA TRP A 227 -5.45 18.64 -15.87
C TRP A 227 -6.84 19.19 -16.14
N PRO A 228 -7.87 18.91 -15.30
CA PRO A 228 -9.17 19.52 -15.50
C PRO A 228 -9.02 21.05 -15.54
N SER A 229 -9.71 21.71 -16.47
CA SER A 229 -9.70 23.17 -16.54
C SER A 229 -10.09 23.73 -15.16
N THR A 230 -9.56 24.90 -14.78
CA THR A 230 -9.89 25.52 -13.48
C THR A 230 -11.40 25.65 -13.27
N ARG A 231 -12.17 25.83 -14.34
CA ARG A 231 -13.64 25.89 -14.32
C ARG A 231 -14.28 24.53 -14.04
N ASP A 232 -13.83 23.44 -14.67
CA ASP A 232 -14.35 22.09 -14.43
C ASP A 232 -13.93 21.55 -13.06
N ALA A 233 -12.69 21.85 -12.64
CA ALA A 233 -12.16 21.49 -11.34
C ALA A 233 -12.92 22.18 -10.20
N VAL A 234 -13.27 23.46 -10.37
CA VAL A 234 -13.97 24.26 -9.36
C VAL A 234 -15.48 24.07 -9.41
N LEU A 235 -16.14 23.92 -10.56
CA LEU A 235 -17.59 23.73 -10.58
C LEU A 235 -17.96 22.27 -10.31
N VAL A 236 -17.48 21.34 -11.13
CA VAL A 236 -17.87 19.92 -10.99
C VAL A 236 -17.16 19.27 -9.80
N GLY A 237 -15.86 19.56 -9.64
CA GLY A 237 -15.06 19.00 -8.54
C GLY A 237 -15.42 19.54 -7.16
N TRP A 238 -15.81 20.82 -7.05
CA TRP A 238 -16.28 21.37 -5.78
C TRP A 238 -17.65 20.83 -5.40
N TRP A 239 -18.66 20.84 -6.29
CA TRP A 239 -20.00 20.33 -5.93
C TRP A 239 -19.97 18.83 -5.60
N LYS A 240 -19.34 18.00 -6.44
CA LYS A 240 -19.20 16.55 -6.16
C LYS A 240 -18.36 16.29 -4.92
N GLY A 241 -17.22 16.96 -4.79
CA GLY A 241 -16.31 16.80 -3.66
C GLY A 241 -16.86 17.36 -2.35
N PHE A 242 -17.64 18.45 -2.41
CA PHE A 242 -18.34 19.04 -1.26
C PHE A 242 -19.43 18.11 -0.78
N LEU A 243 -20.32 17.64 -1.67
CA LEU A 243 -21.35 16.67 -1.31
C LEU A 243 -20.74 15.37 -0.77
N ALA A 244 -19.70 14.84 -1.42
CA ALA A 244 -18.98 13.66 -0.94
C ALA A 244 -18.33 13.89 0.43
N SER A 245 -17.75 15.07 0.67
CA SER A 245 -17.14 15.42 1.96
C SER A 245 -18.17 15.65 3.06
N LEU A 246 -19.34 16.21 2.71
CA LEU A 246 -20.45 16.45 3.64
C LEU A 246 -21.08 15.13 4.07
N LEU A 247 -21.18 14.18 3.14
CA LEU A 247 -21.70 12.83 3.37
C LEU A 247 -20.63 11.82 3.82
N ASP A 248 -19.36 12.22 3.91
CA ASP A 248 -18.20 11.37 4.22
C ASP A 248 -18.05 10.10 3.35
N LEU A 249 -18.38 10.23 2.06
CA LEU A 249 -18.24 9.17 1.06
C LEU A 249 -16.77 8.94 0.67
N PRO A 250 -16.36 7.78 0.16
CA PRO A 250 -17.11 6.53 0.19
C PRO A 250 -17.15 6.03 1.63
N TRP A 251 -18.33 5.60 2.09
CA TRP A 251 -18.44 4.99 3.40
C TRP A 251 -17.62 3.72 3.44
N ARG A 252 -16.83 3.55 4.50
CA ARG A 252 -16.21 2.27 4.77
C ARG A 252 -17.35 1.24 4.93
N PRO A 253 -17.30 0.11 4.20
CA PRO A 253 -18.30 -0.93 4.37
C PRO A 253 -18.35 -1.37 5.83
N ARG A 254 -19.51 -1.22 6.49
CA ARG A 254 -19.69 -1.66 7.89
C ARG A 254 -19.38 -3.14 8.06
N ALA A 255 -19.51 -3.93 6.99
CA ALA A 255 -19.11 -5.33 6.93
C ALA A 255 -17.63 -5.55 7.28
N ILE A 256 -16.72 -4.69 6.81
CA ILE A 256 -15.28 -4.81 7.09
C ILE A 256 -15.02 -4.63 8.58
N GLU A 257 -15.59 -3.60 9.19
CA GLU A 257 -15.43 -3.34 10.62
C GLU A 257 -16.07 -4.45 11.47
N ALA A 258 -17.25 -4.93 11.09
CA ALA A 258 -17.93 -6.03 11.77
C ALA A 258 -17.10 -7.32 11.73
N ARG A 259 -16.54 -7.67 10.57
CA ARG A 259 -15.70 -8.85 10.37
C ARG A 259 -14.37 -8.73 11.12
N PHE A 260 -13.73 -7.56 11.08
CA PHE A 260 -12.52 -7.30 11.85
C PHE A 260 -12.77 -7.46 13.36
N ARG A 261 -13.88 -6.91 13.88
CA ARG A 261 -14.27 -7.07 15.29
C ARG A 261 -14.60 -8.51 15.65
N ALA A 262 -15.22 -9.27 14.74
CA ALA A 262 -15.50 -10.69 14.94
C ALA A 262 -14.19 -11.50 15.05
N TRP A 263 -13.23 -11.24 14.15
CA TRP A 263 -11.89 -11.81 14.22
C TRP A 263 -11.16 -11.45 15.52
N GLU A 264 -11.18 -10.19 15.93
CA GLU A 264 -10.55 -9.75 17.19
C GLU A 264 -11.14 -10.49 18.40
N LYS A 265 -12.45 -10.78 18.39
CA LYS A 265 -13.12 -11.52 19.45
C LYS A 265 -12.70 -13.00 19.47
N GLU A 266 -12.62 -13.64 18.31
CA GLU A 266 -12.20 -15.05 18.20
C GLU A 266 -10.75 -15.25 18.65
N GLU A 267 -9.82 -14.40 18.18
CA GLU A 267 -8.41 -14.42 18.62
C GLU A 267 -8.26 -14.19 20.14
N ASP A 268 -9.12 -13.34 20.70
CA ASP A 268 -9.21 -13.12 22.13
C ASP A 268 -9.68 -14.41 22.85
N ASP A 269 -10.73 -15.06 22.38
CA ASP A 269 -11.26 -16.27 23.02
C ASP A 269 -10.25 -17.44 22.96
N ASP A 270 -9.58 -17.63 21.81
CA ASP A 270 -8.54 -18.66 21.61
C ASP A 270 -7.30 -18.47 22.49
N THR A 271 -6.86 -17.22 22.71
CA THR A 271 -5.75 -16.95 23.64
C THR A 271 -6.14 -17.17 25.11
N THR A 272 -7.43 -17.25 25.43
CA THR A 272 -7.92 -17.48 26.79
C THR A 272 -8.09 -18.97 27.09
N SER A 273 -8.46 -19.76 26.09
CA SER A 273 -8.65 -21.22 26.18
C SER A 273 -7.32 -22.00 26.16
N SER A 274 -6.34 -21.53 25.39
CA SER A 274 -5.04 -22.21 25.17
C SER A 274 -4.01 -22.10 26.32
N SER A 275 -4.29 -21.34 27.39
CA SER A 275 -3.35 -21.15 28.51
C SER A 275 -3.96 -21.56 29.86
N SER A 276 -3.67 -22.78 30.33
CA SER A 276 -4.11 -23.28 31.64
C SER A 276 -3.35 -22.67 32.84
N SER A 277 -2.14 -22.14 32.61
CA SER A 277 -1.30 -21.56 33.67
C SER A 277 -1.59 -20.07 33.91
N ILE A 278 -1.59 -19.65 35.19
CA ILE A 278 -1.79 -18.24 35.62
C ILE A 278 -0.77 -17.31 34.96
N GLN A 279 0.46 -17.79 34.75
CA GLN A 279 1.56 -17.04 34.14
C GLN A 279 1.39 -16.91 32.62
N GLY A 280 0.86 -17.95 31.95
CA GLY A 280 0.42 -17.92 30.55
C GLY A 280 -0.72 -16.92 30.33
N LYS A 281 -1.74 -16.94 31.20
CA LYS A 281 -2.84 -15.97 31.19
C LYS A 281 -2.37 -14.52 31.40
N LYS A 282 -1.39 -14.27 32.28
CA LYS A 282 -0.78 -12.93 32.49
C LYS A 282 0.06 -12.47 31.29
N ARG A 283 0.83 -13.36 30.65
CA ARG A 283 1.59 -13.06 29.41
C ARG A 283 0.66 -12.79 28.22
N GLY A 284 -0.39 -13.59 28.05
CA GLY A 284 -1.46 -13.38 27.07
C GLY A 284 -2.17 -12.05 27.28
N ARG A 285 -2.53 -11.71 28.53
CA ARG A 285 -3.08 -10.39 28.88
C ARG A 285 -2.13 -9.22 28.59
N ARG A 286 -0.81 -9.37 28.78
CA ARG A 286 0.19 -8.34 28.41
C ARG A 286 0.35 -8.19 26.90
N ARG A 287 0.36 -9.29 26.13
CA ARG A 287 0.33 -9.26 24.65
C ARG A 287 -0.95 -8.61 24.13
N ARG A 288 -2.12 -8.97 24.69
CA ARG A 288 -3.43 -8.33 24.43
C ARG A 288 -3.41 -6.84 24.74
N ARG A 289 -2.88 -6.43 25.90
CA ARG A 289 -2.72 -5.01 26.24
C ARG A 289 -1.76 -4.31 25.29
N ARG A 290 -0.70 -4.95 24.79
CA ARG A 290 0.17 -4.37 23.75
C ARG A 290 -0.47 -4.32 22.36
N ARG A 291 -1.37 -5.24 22.01
CA ARG A 291 -2.17 -5.20 20.76
C ARG A 291 -3.29 -4.15 20.82
N ARG A 292 -4.01 -4.04 21.95
CA ARG A 292 -5.06 -3.04 22.21
C ARG A 292 -4.52 -1.64 22.57
N SER A 293 -3.42 -1.55 23.33
CA SER A 293 -2.74 -0.29 23.67
C SER A 293 -1.70 0.11 22.64
N GLY A 294 -1.29 -0.83 21.79
CA GLY A 294 -0.66 -0.48 20.54
C GLY A 294 -1.73 0.22 19.72
N LYS A 295 -1.48 1.48 19.41
CA LYS A 295 -2.20 2.25 18.40
C LYS A 295 -2.13 1.59 17.00
N ASN A 296 -1.96 0.26 16.88
CA ASN A 296 -1.53 -0.50 15.71
C ASN A 296 -2.58 -1.48 15.19
N GLY A 297 -3.52 -1.98 16.02
CA GLY A 297 -4.56 -2.93 15.57
C GLY A 297 -5.58 -2.27 14.62
N GLU A 298 -6.12 -1.12 15.03
CA GLU A 298 -7.01 -0.29 14.19
C GLU A 298 -6.25 0.59 13.20
N LEU A 299 -4.92 0.71 13.34
CA LEU A 299 -4.11 1.65 12.56
C LEU A 299 -4.18 1.40 11.08
N TRP A 300 -4.06 0.13 10.69
CA TRP A 300 -4.08 -0.31 9.30
C TRP A 300 -5.44 -0.85 8.87
N LEU A 301 -6.48 -0.76 9.72
CA LEU A 301 -7.87 -1.02 9.34
C LEU A 301 -8.29 -0.27 8.06
N PRO A 302 -7.84 0.98 7.79
CA PRO A 302 -8.07 1.62 6.51
C PRO A 302 -7.62 0.84 5.28
N CYS A 303 -6.58 0.00 5.38
CA CYS A 303 -6.10 -0.78 4.24
C CYS A 303 -7.02 -1.95 3.89
N LEU A 304 -7.89 -2.38 4.80
CA LEU A 304 -8.74 -3.55 4.60
C LEU A 304 -9.81 -3.32 3.55
N ILE A 305 -10.03 -4.35 2.75
CA ILE A 305 -11.10 -4.45 1.77
C ILE A 305 -11.85 -5.77 1.96
N ASP A 306 -13.11 -5.79 1.55
CA ASP A 306 -13.97 -6.99 1.55
C ASP A 306 -13.78 -7.75 0.24
N GLU A 307 -12.59 -8.31 0.05
CA GLU A 307 -12.22 -9.12 -1.10
C GLU A 307 -11.24 -10.20 -0.66
N MET A 308 -11.19 -11.31 -1.41
CA MET A 308 -10.14 -12.30 -1.28
C MET A 308 -9.47 -12.50 -2.65
N GLN A 309 -8.13 -12.52 -2.65
CA GLN A 309 -7.32 -12.53 -3.87
C GLN A 309 -6.33 -13.70 -3.82
N VAL A 310 -6.37 -14.57 -4.83
CA VAL A 310 -5.50 -15.76 -4.93
C VAL A 310 -4.69 -15.76 -6.22
N ILE A 311 -3.53 -16.41 -6.20
CA ILE A 311 -2.70 -16.64 -7.39
C ILE A 311 -3.31 -17.76 -8.23
N VAL A 312 -3.32 -17.57 -9.55
CA VAL A 312 -3.70 -18.58 -10.53
C VAL A 312 -2.60 -18.71 -11.60
N TYR A 313 -2.65 -19.77 -12.42
CA TYR A 313 -1.60 -20.13 -13.38
C TYR A 313 -1.11 -18.94 -14.24
N ASN A 314 -2.02 -18.05 -14.67
CA ASN A 314 -1.70 -16.88 -15.48
C ASN A 314 -2.22 -15.58 -14.84
N GLY A 315 -1.86 -15.38 -13.57
CA GLY A 315 -2.09 -14.12 -12.87
C GLY A 315 -2.70 -14.34 -11.49
N TRP A 316 -3.85 -13.70 -11.25
CA TRP A 316 -4.56 -13.77 -9.98
C TRP A 316 -6.07 -13.63 -10.21
N ALA A 317 -6.87 -14.05 -9.23
CA ALA A 317 -8.32 -14.00 -9.30
C ALA A 317 -8.93 -13.54 -7.97
N HIS A 318 -10.10 -12.90 -8.06
CA HIS A 318 -10.98 -12.69 -6.92
C HIS A 318 -11.73 -14.00 -6.62
N VAL A 319 -11.93 -14.27 -5.33
CA VAL A 319 -12.64 -15.44 -4.78
C VAL A 319 -13.51 -15.05 -3.61
#